data_AF-D6D6R8-F1
#
_entry.id   AF-D6D6R8-F1
#
_cell.length_a   1.000
_cell.length_b   1.000
_cell.length_c   1.000
_cell.angle_alpha   90.00
_cell.angle_beta   90.00
_cell.angle_gamma   90.00
#
_symmetry.space_group_name_H-M   'P 1'
#
loop_
_entity.id
_entity.type
_entity.pdbx_description
1 polymer ?
#
loop_
_entity_poly.entity_id
_entity_poly.type
_entity_poly.pdbx_seq_one_letter_code
_entity_poly.pdbx_strand_id
1 'polypeptide(L)'
;MPDGAPIPVEGTNDYRRDREGNVIVTRLNEAMCQEIAKEGKGIYVRVDNSNSAQRAINQEVNKMAKSDVESKVYTEFNEQFQAIAWVILLLLLAEILILDRKNPLFKNIHLFSNKK
;
A
#
# COMPACT_ATOMS: atom_id res chain seq x y z
N MET A 1 -15.01 9.98 31.14
CA MET A 1 -16.24 10.30 31.91
C MET A 1 -17.44 9.75 31.16
N PRO A 2 -18.03 8.65 31.63
CA PRO A 2 -19.26 8.08 31.06
C PRO A 2 -20.44 9.04 31.16
N ASP A 3 -20.43 9.94 32.15
CA ASP A 3 -21.58 10.76 32.50
C ASP A 3 -21.72 12.07 31.70
N GLY A 4 -20.75 12.38 30.83
CA GLY A 4 -20.73 13.63 30.07
C GLY A 4 -20.12 14.81 30.83
N ALA A 5 -20.09 15.98 30.20
CA ALA A 5 -19.57 17.22 30.78
C ALA A 5 -20.46 18.42 30.37
N PRO A 6 -20.63 19.42 31.24
CA PRO A 6 -21.31 20.66 30.86
C PRO A 6 -20.44 21.50 29.92
N ILE A 7 -21.07 22.25 29.02
CA ILE A 7 -20.36 23.05 28.00
C ILE A 7 -20.08 24.44 28.59
N PRO A 8 -18.81 24.83 28.84
CA PRO A 8 -18.49 26.14 29.38
C PRO A 8 -18.75 27.24 28.34
N VAL A 9 -19.14 28.43 28.81
CA VAL A 9 -19.27 29.64 27.98
C VAL A 9 -17.98 30.46 28.09
N GLU A 10 -17.32 30.69 26.97
CA GLU A 10 -16.04 31.43 26.92
C GLU A 10 -16.14 32.80 27.62
N GLY A 11 -15.15 33.10 28.47
CA GLY A 11 -15.08 34.37 29.19
C GLY A 11 -15.96 34.46 30.45
N THR A 12 -16.68 33.40 30.82
CA THR A 12 -17.52 33.36 32.02
C THR A 12 -17.33 32.07 32.83
N ASN A 13 -17.75 32.07 34.09
CA ASN A 13 -17.82 30.86 34.93
C ASN A 13 -19.17 30.12 34.80
N ASP A 14 -19.95 30.39 33.75
CA ASP A 14 -21.27 29.78 33.53
C ASP A 14 -21.24 28.73 32.42
N TYR A 15 -22.24 27.86 32.41
CA TYR A 15 -22.40 26.77 31.45
C TYR A 15 -23.55 27.06 30.47
N ARG A 16 -23.48 26.47 29.28
CA ARG A 16 -24.55 26.55 28.28
C ARG A 16 -25.85 26.00 28.84
N ARG A 17 -26.94 26.74 28.64
CA ARG A 17 -28.30 26.36 29.02
C ARG A 17 -29.19 26.12 27.81
N ASP A 18 -30.19 25.26 27.99
CA ASP A 18 -31.26 25.05 27.02
C ASP A 18 -32.30 26.19 27.08
N ARG A 19 -33.38 26.07 26.28
CA ARG A 19 -34.47 27.07 26.23
C ARG A 19 -35.27 27.14 27.53
N GLU A 20 -35.16 26.14 28.38
CA GLU A 20 -35.87 26.02 29.66
C GLU A 20 -34.99 26.47 30.85
N GLY A 21 -33.73 26.83 30.59
CA GLY A 21 -32.79 27.33 31.58
C GLY A 21 -31.93 26.26 32.26
N ASN A 22 -32.02 24.99 31.85
CA ASN A 22 -31.25 23.89 32.42
C ASN A 22 -29.87 23.79 31.79
N VAL A 23 -28.86 23.38 32.57
CA VAL A 23 -27.48 23.20 32.07
C VAL A 23 -27.40 22.00 31.12
N ILE A 24 -26.85 22.23 29.93
CA ILE A 24 -26.66 21.19 28.92
C ILE A 24 -25.43 20.35 29.29
N VAL A 25 -25.64 19.03 29.46
CA VAL A 25 -24.57 18.05 29.67
C VAL A 25 -24.37 17.26 28.38
N THR A 26 -23.19 17.40 27.74
CA THR A 26 -22.84 16.65 26.53
C THR A 26 -22.13 15.35 26.87
N ARG A 27 -22.46 14.25 26.17
CA ARG A 27 -21.86 12.93 26.37
C ARG A 27 -21.36 12.37 25.04
N LEU A 28 -20.21 11.69 25.08
CA LEU A 28 -19.69 10.94 23.95
C LEU A 28 -20.57 9.71 23.68
N ASN A 29 -21.18 9.65 22.49
CA ASN A 29 -21.91 8.47 22.04
C ASN A 29 -20.96 7.55 21.24
N GLU A 30 -20.28 6.65 21.95
CA GLU A 30 -19.32 5.73 21.32
C GLU A 30 -19.99 4.76 20.34
N ALA A 31 -21.22 4.31 20.63
CA ALA A 31 -21.97 3.40 19.76
C ALA A 31 -22.23 4.01 18.37
N MET A 32 -22.71 5.26 18.33
CA MET A 32 -22.93 5.98 17.08
C MET A 32 -21.64 6.16 16.29
N CYS A 33 -20.52 6.48 16.95
CA CYS A 33 -19.23 6.64 16.27
C CYS A 33 -18.70 5.31 15.69
N GLN A 34 -18.93 4.19 16.38
CA GLN A 34 -18.56 2.85 15.89
C GLN A 34 -19.40 2.44 14.67
N GLU A 35 -20.69 2.74 14.67
CA GLU A 35 -21.57 2.50 13.52
C GLU A 35 -21.11 3.27 12.28
N ILE A 36 -20.84 4.58 12.43
CA ILE A 36 -20.33 5.40 11.32
C ILE A 36 -19.01 4.85 10.77
N ALA A 37 -18.08 4.46 11.64
CA ALA A 37 -16.81 3.89 11.22
C ALA A 37 -17.00 2.56 10.48
N LYS A 38 -17.93 1.71 10.95
CA LYS A 38 -18.26 0.42 10.32
C LYS A 38 -18.85 0.61 8.92
N GLU A 39 -19.84 1.51 8.78
CA GLU A 39 -20.46 1.81 7.48
C GLU A 39 -19.46 2.48 6.52
N GLY A 40 -18.57 3.33 7.05
CA GLY A 40 -17.49 3.97 6.30
C GLY A 40 -16.30 3.07 5.99
N LYS A 41 -16.33 1.78 6.38
CA LYS A 41 -15.20 0.83 6.29
C LYS A 41 -13.88 1.37 6.86
N GLY A 42 -13.98 2.23 7.86
CA GLY A 42 -12.84 2.84 8.55
C GLY A 42 -12.66 2.27 9.95
N ILE A 43 -11.84 2.96 10.75
CA ILE A 43 -11.60 2.61 12.15
C ILE A 43 -12.15 3.70 13.08
N TYR A 44 -12.76 3.27 14.19
CA TYR A 44 -13.09 4.16 15.30
C TYR A 44 -11.92 4.17 16.28
N VAL A 45 -11.43 5.36 16.63
CA VAL A 45 -10.40 5.52 17.66
C VAL A 45 -10.85 6.58 18.64
N ARG A 46 -10.98 6.18 19.91
CA ARG A 46 -11.31 7.11 20.99
C ARG A 46 -10.10 7.97 21.31
N VAL A 47 -10.26 9.28 21.23
CA VAL A 47 -9.22 10.24 21.63
C VAL A 47 -9.23 10.33 23.16
N ASP A 48 -8.09 10.00 23.76
CA ASP A 48 -7.77 10.27 25.16
C ASP A 48 -6.62 11.28 25.23
N ASN A 49 -6.11 11.57 26.43
CA ASN A 49 -4.95 12.47 26.61
C ASN A 49 -3.63 11.86 26.09
N SER A 50 -3.67 10.76 25.35
CA SER A 50 -2.49 10.11 24.79
C SER A 50 -2.38 10.31 23.28
N ASN A 51 -1.15 10.17 22.78
CA ASN A 51 -0.89 10.18 21.34
C ASN A 51 -1.32 8.88 20.63
N SER A 52 -2.00 7.95 21.33
CA SER A 52 -2.41 6.66 20.77
C SER A 52 -3.37 6.82 19.60
N ALA A 53 -4.32 7.77 19.71
CA ALA A 53 -5.29 8.04 18.66
C ALA A 53 -4.62 8.54 17.38
N GLN A 54 -3.66 9.46 17.51
CA GLN A 54 -2.89 9.96 16.38
C GLN A 54 -2.04 8.86 15.72
N ARG A 55 -1.44 7.97 16.51
CA ARG A 55 -0.65 6.85 15.99
C ARG A 55 -1.51 5.86 15.22
N ALA A 56 -2.67 5.48 15.76
CA ALA A 56 -3.59 4.56 15.10
C ALA A 56 -4.11 5.11 13.76
N ILE A 57 -4.49 6.38 13.72
CA ILE A 57 -4.92 7.05 12.48
C ILE A 57 -3.78 7.07 11.45
N ASN A 58 -2.57 7.49 11.85
CA ASN A 58 -1.42 7.51 10.96
C ASN A 58 -1.05 6.11 10.44
N GLN A 59 -1.20 5.07 11.26
CA GLN A 59 -0.93 3.70 10.85
C GLN A 59 -1.93 3.22 9.79
N GLU A 60 -3.22 3.52 9.94
CA GLU A 60 -4.25 3.15 8.97
C GLU A 60 -4.07 3.90 7.64
N VAL A 61 -3.75 5.20 7.70
CA VAL A 61 -3.44 6.01 6.50
C VAL A 61 -2.20 5.47 5.77
N ASN A 62 -1.14 5.14 6.50
CA ASN A 62 0.08 4.59 5.90
C ASN A 62 -0.16 3.19 5.29
N LYS A 63 -1.05 2.39 5.86
CA LYS A 63 -1.42 1.08 5.31
C LYS A 63 -2.17 1.22 3.99
N MET A 64 -3.12 2.16 3.90
CA MET A 64 -3.80 2.48 2.64
C MET A 64 -2.82 2.99 1.59
N ALA A 65 -1.98 3.97 1.95
CA ALA A 65 -0.99 4.54 1.03
C ALA A 65 0.01 3.49 0.51
N LYS A 66 0.44 2.54 1.35
CA LYS A 66 1.28 1.43 0.91
C LYS A 66 0.54 0.44 0.00
N SER A 67 -0.71 0.11 0.32
CA SER A 67 -1.53 -0.79 -0.51
C SER A 67 -1.73 -0.25 -1.92
N ASP A 68 -1.93 1.06 -2.08
CA ASP A 68 -2.05 1.70 -3.40
C ASP A 68 -0.73 1.70 -4.18
N VAL A 69 0.41 1.86 -3.50
CA VAL A 69 1.72 1.81 -4.15
C VAL A 69 2.09 0.38 -4.56
N GLU A 70 1.83 -0.59 -3.68
CA GLU A 70 2.14 -2.00 -3.92
C GLU A 70 1.29 -2.58 -5.06
N SER A 71 -0.02 -2.29 -5.09
CA SER A 71 -0.91 -2.71 -6.18
C SER A 71 -0.54 -2.12 -7.55
N LYS A 72 0.00 -0.90 -7.59
CA LYS A 72 0.46 -0.27 -8.83
C LYS A 72 1.73 -0.92 -9.38
N VAL A 73 2.68 -1.27 -8.50
CA VAL A 73 3.94 -1.93 -8.91
C VAL A 73 3.72 -3.36 -9.39
N TYR A 74 2.81 -4.12 -8.77
CA TYR A 74 2.54 -5.50 -9.21
C TYR A 74 1.74 -5.59 -10.52
N THR A 75 0.95 -4.56 -10.87
CA THR A 75 0.09 -4.60 -12.06
C THR A 75 0.81 -4.14 -13.35
N GLU A 76 1.78 -3.22 -13.28
CA GLU A 76 2.46 -2.70 -14.48
C GLU A 76 3.73 -3.46 -14.89
N PHE A 77 4.32 -4.29 -14.02
CA PHE A 77 5.62 -4.93 -14.33
C PHE A 77 5.55 -6.34 -14.92
N ASN A 78 4.39 -7.01 -14.92
CA ASN A 78 4.37 -8.47 -15.12
C ASN A 78 4.01 -8.95 -16.55
N GLU A 79 3.34 -8.17 -17.40
CA GLU A 79 2.71 -8.79 -18.58
C GLU A 79 3.44 -8.59 -19.92
N GLN A 80 4.31 -7.58 -20.08
CA GLN A 80 4.93 -7.29 -21.38
C GLN A 80 6.34 -7.87 -21.57
N PHE A 81 7.09 -8.09 -20.49
CA PHE A 81 8.46 -8.61 -20.58
C PHE A 81 8.52 -10.12 -20.81
N GLN A 82 7.47 -10.86 -20.42
CA GLN A 82 7.45 -12.32 -20.51
C GLN A 82 7.40 -12.80 -21.97
N ALA A 83 6.60 -12.13 -22.82
CA ALA A 83 6.55 -12.42 -24.25
C ALA A 83 7.89 -12.14 -24.95
N ILE A 84 8.54 -11.02 -24.61
CA ILE A 84 9.87 -10.68 -25.16
C ILE A 84 10.92 -11.70 -24.71
N ALA A 85 10.87 -12.15 -23.45
CA ALA A 85 11.77 -13.18 -22.93
C ALA A 85 11.62 -14.51 -23.68
N TRP A 86 10.38 -14.94 -23.98
CA TRP A 86 10.14 -16.13 -24.79
C TRP A 86 10.66 -16.00 -26.22
N VAL A 87 10.52 -14.83 -26.85
CA VAL A 87 11.06 -14.57 -28.19
C VAL A 87 12.59 -14.64 -28.20
N ILE A 88 13.26 -14.03 -27.22
CA ILE A 88 14.73 -14.09 -27.09
C ILE A 88 15.20 -15.52 -26.84
N LEU A 89 14.52 -16.26 -25.96
CA LEU A 89 14.84 -17.65 -25.66
C LEU A 89 14.74 -18.54 -26.91
N LEU A 90 13.68 -18.37 -27.71
CA LEU A 90 13.50 -19.09 -28.97
C LEU A 90 14.58 -18.74 -30.00
N LEU A 91 14.95 -17.46 -30.11
CA LEU A 91 16.03 -17.01 -30.99
C LEU A 91 17.38 -17.62 -30.59
N LEU A 92 17.70 -17.66 -29.28
CA LEU A 92 18.92 -18.32 -28.78
C LEU A 92 18.95 -19.81 -29.09
N LEU A 93 17.83 -20.51 -28.90
CA LEU A 93 17.73 -21.93 -29.25
C LEU A 93 17.90 -22.17 -30.76
N ALA A 94 17.32 -21.29 -31.59
CA ALA A 94 17.47 -21.35 -33.04
C ALA A 94 18.93 -21.11 -33.46
N GLU A 95 19.63 -20.16 -32.81
CA GLU A 95 21.05 -19.92 -33.06
C GLU A 95 21.90 -21.15 -32.74
N ILE A 96 21.71 -21.78 -31.57
CA ILE A 96 22.45 -22.99 -31.18
C ILE A 96 22.23 -24.12 -32.20
N LEU A 97 20.98 -24.36 -32.60
CA LEU A 97 20.64 -25.40 -33.59
C LEU A 97 21.21 -25.10 -35.00
N ILE A 98 21.25 -23.82 -35.40
CA ILE A 98 21.85 -23.39 -36.67
C ILE A 98 23.37 -23.51 -36.61
N LEU A 99 23.99 -23.16 -35.47
CA LEU A 99 25.44 -23.18 -35.26
C LEU A 99 25.99 -24.61 -35.23
N ASP A 100 25.28 -25.55 -34.60
CA ASP A 100 25.64 -26.98 -34.63
C ASP A 100 25.60 -27.56 -36.06
N ARG A 101 24.68 -27.07 -36.89
CA ARG A 101 24.59 -27.48 -38.30
C ARG A 101 25.57 -26.71 -39.22
N LYS A 102 26.03 -25.53 -38.79
CA LYS A 102 26.99 -24.65 -39.48
C LYS A 102 28.29 -24.44 -38.69
N ASN A 103 28.95 -25.50 -38.23
CA ASN A 103 30.38 -25.41 -37.90
C ASN A 103 31.29 -26.04 -38.99
N PRO A 104 31.46 -25.40 -40.16
CA PRO A 104 32.56 -25.67 -41.09
C PRO A 104 33.84 -24.88 -40.76
N LEU A 105 33.81 -23.96 -39.79
CA LEU A 105 34.88 -22.99 -39.53
C LEU A 105 36.17 -23.62 -38.98
N PHE A 106 36.07 -24.75 -38.27
CA PHE A 106 37.25 -25.49 -37.79
C PHE A 106 37.57 -26.75 -38.61
N LYS A 107 36.89 -26.97 -39.75
CA LYS A 107 37.08 -28.21 -40.51
C LYS A 107 38.36 -28.23 -41.37
N ASN A 108 38.96 -27.05 -41.64
CA ASN A 108 40.07 -26.89 -42.58
C ASN A 108 41.30 -26.15 -42.02
N ILE A 109 41.43 -25.94 -40.70
CA ILE A 109 42.59 -25.24 -40.14
C ILE A 109 43.72 -26.24 -39.88
N HIS A 110 44.62 -26.41 -40.85
CA HIS A 110 45.89 -27.12 -40.67
C HIS A 110 46.92 -26.21 -39.97
N LEU A 111 46.88 -26.19 -38.63
CA LEU A 111 47.75 -25.37 -37.78
C LEU A 111 49.18 -25.92 -37.59
N PHE A 112 49.48 -27.12 -38.11
CA PHE A 112 50.82 -27.69 -38.07
C PHE A 112 51.16 -28.37 -39.39
N SER A 113 51.86 -27.64 -40.27
CA SER A 113 52.62 -28.23 -41.37
C SER A 113 54.10 -28.14 -41.01
N ASN A 114 54.68 -29.29 -40.67
CA ASN A 114 56.09 -29.45 -40.36
C ASN A 114 56.84 -29.73 -41.68
N LYS A 115 57.73 -28.84 -42.10
CA LYS A 115 58.67 -29.09 -43.20
C LYS A 115 59.91 -29.80 -42.66
N LYS A 116 60.15 -31.01 -43.15
CA LYS A 116 61.49 -31.61 -43.30
C LYS A 116 61.77 -31.78 -44.78
#